data_AF-A0A947K0Y2-F1
#
_entry.id   AF-A0A947K0Y2-F1
#
_cell.length_a   1.000
_cell.length_b   1.000
_cell.length_c   1.000
_cell.angle_alpha   90.00
_cell.angle_beta   90.00
_cell.angle_gamma   90.00
#
_symmetry.space_group_name_H-M   'P 1'
#
loop_
_entity.id
_entity.type
_entity.pdbx_description
1 polymer ?
#
loop_
_entity_poly.entity_id
_entity_poly.type
_entity_poly.pdbx_seq_one_letter_code
_entity_poly.pdbx_strand_id
1 'polypeptide(L)'
;MCVSPKVRFFMVPLALACLLSSGCGGGSSDSASETTTAIAGTVTAGPVDGCSLSVLDLSGTSVADPVTTSQGGFTVNIPDSHLDEDLVLECTGGTFTDEATGETTMAGTLSAHVTMNSLSAGSEIHLTPGSTVIRGLIQAGLNQTEAESAFSGAFGFTPDPTVAPNLNGDGSEEQNLAGLRTGAFSRLTAELGHGPADQFNLLAAITEDLAADSMLDGVGATTMTLSPDLGNRFAGCLISQGSAMGLTADHLGTLPLATIAETATYRIQYQPGMMGAMQGKTQFKLTITDRATGTPVTGATLMLMPTMAMASMSHGTPVDTITELGDGVYQCTVYYLMASTMNGMSAGYWSLKITANGESATFHPNVMMAMGDTTRATLKDANDMIAGMMGQPAQIRSYYLFKDSLSGDTGNHTFQLFIATRESMMNHPALAVGQALTDENGQSWTVDTVTVEVSTDSGVTWTAMVDGSNGHWSVTGLSGLTTGESATILVRLTINGVEKTGNGEAGGDPASFTVTP
;
A
#
# COMPACT_ATOMS: atom_id res chain seq x y z
N MET A 1 -17.34 -7.71 16.78
CA MET A 1 -17.23 -6.65 17.81
C MET A 1 -16.48 -7.25 19.00
N CYS A 2 -15.15 -7.21 18.99
CA CYS A 2 -14.33 -7.55 20.14
C CYS A 2 -13.80 -6.25 20.75
N VAL A 3 -14.13 -6.04 22.01
CA VAL A 3 -13.64 -4.92 22.81
C VAL A 3 -12.20 -5.23 23.20
N SER A 4 -11.24 -4.46 22.68
CA SER A 4 -9.83 -4.57 23.03
C SER A 4 -9.61 -4.10 24.48
N PRO A 5 -8.96 -4.88 25.36
CA PRO A 5 -8.61 -4.41 26.70
C PRO A 5 -7.36 -3.52 26.60
N LYS A 6 -7.51 -2.25 26.99
CA LYS A 6 -6.37 -1.34 27.18
C LYS A 6 -5.52 -1.82 28.36
N VAL A 7 -4.42 -2.51 28.09
CA VAL A 7 -3.37 -2.75 29.08
C VAL A 7 -2.54 -1.48 29.17
N ARG A 8 -2.64 -0.76 30.30
CA ARG A 8 -1.79 0.39 30.59
C ARG A 8 -0.42 -0.11 31.06
N PHE A 9 0.59 -0.03 30.21
CA PHE A 9 1.97 -0.20 30.62
C PHE A 9 2.42 1.02 31.43
N PHE A 10 2.91 0.79 32.65
CA PHE A 10 3.55 1.80 33.48
C PHE A 10 4.95 2.04 32.94
N MET A 11 5.16 3.20 32.30
CA MET A 11 6.50 3.67 31.95
C MET A 11 7.18 4.22 33.21
N VAL A 12 8.37 3.69 33.52
CA VAL A 12 9.35 4.34 34.41
C VAL A 12 10.41 4.97 33.49
N PRO A 13 10.79 6.24 33.67
CA PRO A 13 11.81 6.86 32.82
C PRO A 13 13.17 6.18 33.03
N LEU A 14 13.82 5.83 31.93
CA LEU A 14 15.19 5.31 31.88
C LEU A 14 16.14 6.39 32.41
N ALA A 15 16.54 6.27 33.68
CA ALA A 15 17.55 7.14 34.27
C ALA A 15 18.93 6.62 33.88
N LEU A 16 19.65 7.40 33.06
CA LEU A 16 21.05 7.18 32.74
C LEU A 16 21.89 7.40 34.01
N ALA A 17 22.18 6.32 34.73
CA ALA A 17 23.11 6.33 35.85
C ALA A 17 24.50 5.90 35.37
N CYS A 18 25.35 6.88 35.04
CA CYS A 18 26.79 6.67 34.92
C CYS A 18 27.35 6.27 36.30
N LEU A 19 27.49 4.97 36.55
CA LEU A 19 28.30 4.46 37.65
C LEU A 19 29.65 4.01 37.09
N LEU A 20 30.62 4.93 37.18
CA LEU A 20 32.04 4.60 37.16
C LEU A 20 32.35 3.78 38.41
N SER A 21 32.33 2.45 38.30
CA SER A 21 32.92 1.58 39.31
C SER A 21 34.41 1.42 39.04
N SER A 22 35.21 2.33 39.59
CA SER A 22 36.63 2.10 39.85
C SER A 22 36.77 1.25 41.12
N GLY A 23 37.18 -0.01 40.94
CA GLY A 23 37.45 -0.97 42.00
C GLY A 23 38.61 -1.89 41.61
N CYS A 24 39.74 -1.67 42.27
CA CYS A 24 41.09 -2.20 42.01
C CYS A 24 41.26 -3.67 42.41
N GLY A 25 42.13 -4.45 41.72
CA GLY A 25 42.47 -5.80 42.19
C GLY A 25 43.38 -6.73 41.38
N GLY A 26 44.42 -6.25 40.69
CA GLY A 26 45.71 -6.98 40.50
C GLY A 26 45.79 -8.20 39.55
N GLY A 27 46.61 -8.07 38.50
CA GLY A 27 47.13 -9.20 37.74
C GLY A 27 47.57 -8.81 36.32
N SER A 28 48.86 -8.60 36.14
CA SER A 28 49.49 -8.15 34.89
C SER A 28 49.43 -9.19 33.77
N SER A 29 48.85 -8.80 32.64
CA SER A 29 49.29 -9.17 31.29
C SER A 29 48.81 -8.07 30.35
N ASP A 30 49.75 -7.30 29.80
CA ASP A 30 49.50 -6.29 28.77
C ASP A 30 49.01 -6.97 27.48
N SER A 31 47.70 -7.23 27.42
CA SER A 31 46.99 -7.30 26.15
C SER A 31 46.56 -5.87 25.84
N ALA A 32 46.95 -5.34 24.68
CA ALA A 32 46.38 -4.09 24.20
C ALA A 32 44.86 -4.24 24.24
N SER A 33 44.17 -3.45 25.08
CA SER A 33 42.72 -3.46 25.13
C SER A 33 42.25 -3.09 23.74
N GLU A 34 41.64 -4.04 23.04
CA GLU A 34 41.03 -3.78 21.75
C GLU A 34 39.99 -2.66 21.93
N THR A 35 40.03 -1.66 21.07
CA THR A 35 39.04 -0.59 21.11
C THR A 35 37.72 -1.16 20.63
N THR A 36 36.63 -0.78 21.31
CA THR A 36 35.30 -1.30 21.03
C THR A 36 34.32 -0.14 20.93
N THR A 37 33.29 -0.34 20.11
CA THR A 37 32.18 0.57 19.94
C THR A 37 30.93 -0.05 20.57
N ALA A 38 30.30 0.68 21.48
CA ALA A 38 29.06 0.27 22.12
C ALA A 38 27.87 0.50 21.19
N ILE A 39 27.13 -0.57 20.90
CA ILE A 39 25.91 -0.58 20.10
C ILE A 39 24.76 -0.98 20.99
N ALA A 40 23.69 -0.19 20.97
CA ALA A 40 22.46 -0.45 21.71
C ALA A 40 21.35 -0.88 20.77
N GLY A 41 20.23 -1.34 21.32
CA GLY A 41 19.11 -1.74 20.50
C GLY A 41 18.04 -2.48 21.26
N THR A 42 17.08 -3.01 20.50
CA THR A 42 15.98 -3.82 21.04
C THR A 42 15.73 -5.07 20.21
N VAL A 43 15.29 -6.13 20.87
CA VAL A 43 14.79 -7.36 20.27
C VAL A 43 13.28 -7.41 20.51
N THR A 44 12.49 -7.32 19.43
CA THR A 44 11.06 -7.04 19.53
C THR A 44 10.24 -7.85 18.53
N ALA A 45 9.48 -8.83 19.02
CA ALA A 45 8.21 -9.33 18.44
C ALA A 45 7.01 -8.90 19.33
N GLY A 46 7.23 -7.87 20.16
CA GLY A 46 6.92 -7.87 21.59
C GLY A 46 8.28 -7.86 22.33
N PRO A 47 8.49 -7.05 23.39
CA PRO A 47 9.81 -6.95 24.01
C PRO A 47 10.30 -8.33 24.46
N VAL A 48 11.40 -8.83 23.87
CA VAL A 48 11.92 -10.17 24.15
C VAL A 48 12.86 -10.13 25.34
N ASP A 49 12.46 -10.74 26.44
CA ASP A 49 13.23 -10.80 27.68
C ASP A 49 14.03 -12.11 27.78
N GLY A 50 15.30 -12.01 28.19
CA GLY A 50 16.14 -13.18 28.46
C GLY A 50 16.66 -13.93 27.23
N CYS A 51 16.64 -13.34 26.02
CA CYS A 51 17.26 -13.97 24.85
C CYS A 51 18.78 -13.73 24.85
N SER A 52 19.54 -14.66 24.27
CA SER A 52 21.00 -14.54 24.12
C SER A 52 21.32 -13.90 22.78
N LEU A 53 21.80 -12.66 22.80
CA LEU A 53 22.22 -11.90 21.62
C LEU A 53 23.69 -12.16 21.32
N SER A 54 23.99 -12.59 20.10
CA SER A 54 25.32 -12.74 19.56
C SER A 54 25.53 -11.79 18.38
N VAL A 55 26.77 -11.30 18.23
CA VAL A 55 27.20 -10.56 17.03
C VAL A 55 28.10 -11.48 16.23
N LEU A 56 27.73 -11.76 14.99
CA LEU A 56 28.40 -12.70 14.11
C LEU A 56 28.91 -11.98 12.86
N ASP A 57 30.01 -12.46 12.31
CA ASP A 57 30.40 -12.13 10.92
C ASP A 57 29.54 -12.94 9.91
N LEU A 58 29.70 -12.69 8.61
CA LEU A 58 28.99 -13.45 7.58
C LEU A 58 29.38 -14.94 7.51
N SER A 59 30.51 -15.33 8.10
CA SER A 59 30.93 -16.74 8.22
C SER A 59 30.26 -17.47 9.38
N GLY A 60 29.55 -16.75 10.26
CA GLY A 60 28.91 -17.26 11.47
C GLY A 60 29.83 -17.31 12.69
N THR A 61 30.99 -16.65 12.64
CA THR A 61 31.93 -16.57 13.77
C THR A 61 31.54 -15.43 14.70
N SER A 62 31.56 -15.68 16.02
CA SER A 62 31.25 -14.67 17.03
C SER A 62 32.32 -13.58 17.05
N VAL A 63 31.88 -12.34 16.87
CA VAL A 63 32.71 -11.12 16.86
C VAL A 63 32.74 -10.46 18.25
N ALA A 64 31.70 -10.66 19.06
CA ALA A 64 31.61 -10.17 20.43
C ALA A 64 31.09 -11.25 21.37
N ASP A 65 31.32 -11.07 22.67
CA ASP A 65 30.72 -11.93 23.71
C ASP A 65 29.19 -11.77 23.72
N PRO A 66 28.43 -12.86 23.88
CA PRO A 66 26.98 -12.77 23.92
C PRO A 66 26.47 -11.95 25.09
N VAL A 67 25.40 -11.19 24.87
CA VAL A 67 24.69 -10.41 25.91
C VAL A 67 23.26 -10.89 26.06
N THR A 68 22.71 -10.81 27.27
CA THR A 68 21.30 -11.19 27.53
C THR A 68 20.41 -9.96 27.48
N THR A 69 19.27 -10.06 26.79
CA THR A 69 18.30 -8.96 26.75
C THR A 69 17.55 -8.79 28.07
N SER A 70 17.19 -7.54 28.37
CA SER A 70 16.32 -7.18 29.49
C SER A 70 15.21 -6.26 28.98
N GLN A 71 13.96 -6.68 29.11
CA GLN A 71 12.78 -5.98 28.54
C GLN A 71 12.95 -5.66 27.05
N GLY A 72 13.53 -6.60 26.28
CA GLY A 72 13.87 -6.39 24.87
C GLY A 72 15.16 -5.62 24.63
N GLY A 73 15.63 -4.79 25.56
CA GLY A 73 16.82 -3.96 25.38
C GLY A 73 18.14 -4.73 25.49
N PHE A 74 19.15 -4.29 24.75
CA PHE A 74 20.54 -4.76 24.88
C PHE A 74 21.56 -3.62 24.70
N THR A 75 22.79 -3.89 25.12
CA THR A 75 23.97 -3.12 24.74
C THR A 75 25.14 -4.09 24.60
N VAL A 76 25.82 -4.05 23.45
CA VAL A 76 26.96 -4.92 23.14
C VAL A 76 28.13 -4.07 22.67
N ASN A 77 29.35 -4.46 23.06
CA ASN A 77 30.57 -3.80 22.62
C ASN A 77 31.17 -4.60 21.47
N ILE A 78 31.23 -3.99 20.28
CA ILE A 78 31.80 -4.61 19.07
C ILE A 78 33.24 -4.12 18.90
N PRO A 79 34.24 -4.99 18.68
CA PRO A 79 35.58 -4.54 18.36
C PRO A 79 35.63 -3.66 17.11
N ASP A 80 36.37 -2.55 17.18
CA ASP A 80 36.43 -1.57 16.09
C ASP A 80 37.02 -2.16 14.79
N SER A 81 37.79 -3.24 14.93
CA SER A 81 38.39 -4.04 13.85
C SER A 81 37.37 -4.76 12.96
N HIS A 82 36.11 -4.85 13.38
CA HIS A 82 35.03 -5.51 12.65
C HIS A 82 33.95 -4.54 12.14
N LEU A 83 34.09 -3.22 12.38
CA LEU A 83 33.08 -2.23 11.96
C LEU A 83 33.09 -1.98 10.44
N ASP A 84 34.15 -2.35 9.75
CA ASP A 84 34.28 -2.31 8.29
C ASP A 84 33.83 -3.61 7.62
N GLU A 85 33.27 -4.56 8.37
CA GLU A 85 32.73 -5.83 7.87
C GLU A 85 31.20 -5.86 7.94
N ASP A 86 30.56 -6.72 7.14
CA ASP A 86 29.14 -7.02 7.28
C ASP A 86 28.91 -7.89 8.53
N LEU A 87 27.96 -7.47 9.37
CA LEU A 87 27.67 -8.10 10.65
C LEU A 87 26.23 -8.60 10.72
N VAL A 88 26.01 -9.57 11.59
CA VAL A 88 24.70 -10.15 11.89
C VAL A 88 24.51 -10.10 13.39
N LEU A 89 23.47 -9.39 13.82
CA LEU A 89 23.01 -9.49 15.19
C LEU A 89 21.92 -10.55 15.22
N GLU A 90 22.06 -11.53 16.11
CA GLU A 90 21.12 -12.64 16.25
C GLU A 90 20.81 -12.87 17.72
N CYS A 91 19.52 -12.85 18.09
CA CYS A 91 19.06 -13.21 19.43
C CYS A 91 18.25 -14.48 19.39
N THR A 92 18.63 -15.47 20.20
CA THR A 92 17.95 -16.77 20.27
C THR A 92 17.41 -17.03 21.68
N GLY A 93 16.17 -17.53 21.75
CA GLY A 93 15.49 -17.90 22.99
C GLY A 93 14.80 -16.70 23.66
N GLY A 94 14.62 -16.78 24.99
CA GLY A 94 13.88 -15.77 25.76
C GLY A 94 12.36 -15.93 25.64
N THR A 95 11.63 -14.93 26.12
CA THR A 95 10.17 -14.90 26.09
C THR A 95 9.65 -13.53 25.70
N PHE A 96 8.47 -13.48 25.10
CA PHE A 96 7.78 -12.22 24.79
C PHE A 96 6.29 -12.37 25.07
N THR A 97 5.62 -11.23 25.24
CA THR A 97 4.15 -11.18 25.29
C THR A 97 3.64 -10.84 23.90
N ASP A 98 2.86 -11.75 23.33
CA ASP A 98 2.26 -11.61 22.02
C ASP A 98 1.21 -10.49 22.02
N GLU A 99 1.36 -9.50 21.14
CA GLU A 99 0.45 -8.36 21.12
C GLU A 99 -0.95 -8.73 20.63
N ALA A 100 -1.09 -9.87 19.93
CA ALA A 100 -2.35 -10.32 19.39
C ALA A 100 -3.31 -10.86 20.46
N THR A 101 -2.76 -11.70 21.33
CA THR A 101 -3.47 -12.53 22.32
C THR A 101 -3.23 -12.05 23.75
N GLY A 102 -2.11 -11.37 24.01
CA GLY A 102 -1.63 -11.02 25.35
C GLY A 102 -0.98 -12.19 26.10
N GLU A 103 -0.78 -13.34 25.44
CA GLU A 103 -0.15 -14.51 26.04
C GLU A 103 1.39 -14.40 25.99
N THR A 104 2.06 -14.86 27.04
CA THR A 104 3.53 -14.96 27.05
C THR A 104 3.96 -16.31 26.51
N THR A 105 4.87 -16.31 25.54
CA THR A 105 5.41 -17.54 24.93
C THR A 105 6.93 -17.45 24.75
N MET A 106 7.56 -18.57 24.37
CA MET A 106 8.98 -18.60 24.02
C MET A 106 9.22 -17.87 22.70
N ALA A 107 10.24 -17.02 22.66
CA ALA A 107 10.73 -16.46 21.42
C ALA A 107 11.63 -17.47 20.69
N GLY A 108 11.58 -17.45 19.37
CA GLY A 108 12.52 -18.16 18.51
C GLY A 108 13.80 -17.35 18.31
N THR A 109 14.25 -17.25 17.06
CA THR A 109 15.37 -16.42 16.67
C THR A 109 14.86 -15.15 16.00
N LEU A 110 15.35 -14.00 16.45
CA LEU A 110 15.24 -12.73 15.72
C LEU A 110 16.63 -12.28 15.31
N SER A 111 16.74 -11.65 14.15
CA SER A 111 18.03 -11.20 13.63
C SER A 111 17.92 -9.95 12.77
N ALA A 112 19.07 -9.30 12.57
CA ALA A 112 19.23 -8.18 11.67
C ALA A 112 20.58 -8.28 10.96
N HIS A 113 20.59 -8.02 9.66
CA HIS A 113 21.82 -7.83 8.89
C HIS A 113 22.22 -6.36 8.95
N VAL A 114 23.50 -6.11 9.19
CA VAL A 114 24.08 -4.77 9.32
C VAL A 114 25.20 -4.65 8.30
N THR A 115 25.06 -3.69 7.40
CA THR A 115 26.03 -3.50 6.32
C THR A 115 27.34 -2.92 6.85
N MET A 116 28.44 -3.30 6.20
CA MET A 116 29.77 -2.77 6.51
C MET A 116 29.79 -1.24 6.61
N ASN A 117 30.57 -0.70 7.55
CA ASN A 117 30.73 0.73 7.80
C ASN A 117 29.43 1.50 8.17
N SER A 118 28.35 0.81 8.55
CA SER A 118 27.10 1.46 8.98
C SER A 118 27.05 1.75 10.48
N LEU A 119 27.91 1.11 11.27
CA LEU A 119 27.94 1.26 12.73
C LEU A 119 28.95 2.30 13.19
N SER A 120 28.55 3.09 14.17
CA SER A 120 29.40 4.05 14.86
C SER A 120 28.93 4.22 16.31
N ALA A 121 29.69 4.95 17.12
CA ALA A 121 29.30 5.22 18.50
C ALA A 121 27.92 5.91 18.56
N GLY A 122 26.98 5.28 19.27
CA GLY A 122 25.59 5.75 19.39
C GLY A 122 24.63 5.19 18.33
N SER A 123 25.09 4.32 17.43
CA SER A 123 24.19 3.55 16.56
C SER A 123 23.28 2.64 17.39
N GLU A 124 22.02 2.53 16.95
CA GLU A 124 21.02 1.62 17.50
C GLU A 124 20.56 0.63 16.42
N ILE A 125 20.45 -0.65 16.79
CA ILE A 125 20.02 -1.72 15.88
C ILE A 125 18.89 -2.53 16.52
N HIS A 126 17.77 -2.64 15.84
CA HIS A 126 16.56 -3.26 16.33
C HIS A 126 16.22 -4.52 15.55
N LEU A 127 16.14 -5.65 16.26
CA LEU A 127 15.83 -6.96 15.71
C LEU A 127 14.32 -7.16 15.75
N THR A 128 13.71 -7.31 14.58
CA THR A 128 12.26 -7.42 14.39
C THR A 128 11.93 -8.62 13.50
N PRO A 129 10.66 -9.09 13.44
CA PRO A 129 10.24 -10.09 12.48
C PRO A 129 10.62 -9.72 11.03
N GLY A 130 10.46 -8.46 10.64
CA GLY A 130 10.81 -7.98 9.31
C GLY A 130 12.30 -8.07 9.01
N SER A 131 13.17 -7.60 9.92
CA SER A 131 14.63 -7.70 9.74
C SER A 131 15.11 -9.16 9.74
N THR A 132 14.41 -10.03 10.47
CA THR A 132 14.68 -11.48 10.52
C THR A 132 14.41 -12.14 9.17
N VAL A 133 13.29 -11.80 8.52
CA VAL A 133 12.98 -12.30 7.17
C VAL A 133 14.03 -11.83 6.17
N ILE A 134 14.44 -10.56 6.21
CA ILE A 134 15.53 -10.04 5.34
C ILE A 134 16.82 -10.84 5.55
N ARG A 135 17.22 -11.08 6.80
CA ARG A 135 18.41 -11.88 7.10
C ARG A 135 18.27 -13.32 6.58
N GLY A 136 17.11 -13.94 6.75
CA GLY A 136 16.83 -15.28 6.23
C GLY A 136 16.95 -15.37 4.71
N LEU A 137 16.48 -14.35 3.97
CA LEU A 137 16.62 -14.27 2.51
C LEU A 137 18.08 -14.16 2.08
N ILE A 138 18.88 -13.38 2.82
CA ILE A 138 20.33 -13.28 2.57
C ILE A 138 21.02 -14.62 2.81
N GLN A 139 20.64 -15.34 3.88
CA GLN A 139 21.14 -16.70 4.14
C GLN A 139 20.72 -17.70 3.06
N ALA A 140 19.56 -17.51 2.42
CA ALA A 140 19.10 -18.30 1.29
C ALA A 140 19.82 -17.99 -0.03
N GLY A 141 20.69 -16.97 -0.06
CA GLY A 141 21.58 -16.65 -1.18
C GLY A 141 21.23 -15.38 -1.96
N LEU A 142 20.21 -14.62 -1.54
CA LEU A 142 19.92 -13.30 -2.12
C LEU A 142 20.94 -12.27 -1.61
N ASN A 143 21.26 -11.27 -2.42
CA ASN A 143 21.97 -10.09 -1.90
C ASN A 143 21.01 -9.15 -1.15
N GLN A 144 21.54 -8.16 -0.42
CA GLN A 144 20.75 -7.21 0.37
C GLN A 144 19.62 -6.55 -0.45
N THR A 145 19.94 -6.02 -1.63
CA THR A 145 18.97 -5.31 -2.49
C THR A 145 17.87 -6.25 -2.98
N GLU A 146 18.21 -7.48 -3.35
CA GLU A 146 17.25 -8.50 -3.76
C GLU A 146 16.33 -8.91 -2.61
N ALA A 147 16.89 -9.13 -1.41
CA ALA A 147 16.14 -9.47 -0.21
C ALA A 147 15.16 -8.35 0.18
N GLU A 148 15.62 -7.09 0.16
CA GLU A 148 14.77 -5.91 0.39
C GLU A 148 13.67 -5.77 -0.67
N SER A 149 13.98 -6.03 -1.95
CA SER A 149 13.00 -5.98 -3.04
C SER A 149 11.95 -7.08 -2.91
N ALA A 150 12.34 -8.31 -2.57
CA ALA A 150 11.42 -9.42 -2.36
C ALA A 150 10.49 -9.15 -1.16
N PHE A 151 11.05 -8.71 -0.04
CA PHE A 151 10.26 -8.35 1.14
C PHE A 151 9.32 -7.17 0.87
N SER A 152 9.82 -6.10 0.27
CA SER A 152 9.00 -4.90 0.00
C SER A 152 7.92 -5.15 -1.05
N GLY A 153 8.15 -6.05 -2.01
CA GLY A 153 7.12 -6.54 -2.93
C GLY A 153 5.98 -7.24 -2.19
N ALA A 154 6.30 -8.05 -1.17
CA ALA A 154 5.33 -8.83 -0.41
C ALA A 154 4.61 -8.06 0.71
N PHE A 155 5.28 -7.09 1.34
CA PHE A 155 4.75 -6.39 2.53
C PHE A 155 4.54 -4.88 2.33
N GLY A 156 4.95 -4.31 1.20
CA GLY A 156 4.74 -2.90 0.86
C GLY A 156 5.73 -1.91 1.51
N PHE A 157 6.73 -2.40 2.26
CA PHE A 157 7.77 -1.58 2.91
C PHE A 157 9.09 -2.33 3.04
N THR A 158 10.19 -1.59 3.27
CA THR A 158 11.49 -2.18 3.63
C THR A 158 11.71 -2.01 5.15
N PRO A 159 12.03 -3.08 5.90
CA PRO A 159 12.35 -2.98 7.32
C PRO A 159 13.58 -2.09 7.55
N ASP A 160 13.47 -1.13 8.46
CA ASP A 160 14.58 -0.27 8.88
C ASP A 160 15.01 -0.68 10.29
N PRO A 161 16.16 -1.38 10.44
CA PRO A 161 16.64 -1.80 11.75
C PRO A 161 17.17 -0.65 12.59
N THR A 162 17.28 0.58 12.07
CA THR A 162 17.79 1.74 12.83
C THR A 162 16.66 2.52 13.54
N VAL A 163 15.40 2.17 13.29
CA VAL A 163 14.24 2.80 13.91
C VAL A 163 13.67 1.91 15.01
N ALA A 164 13.68 2.40 16.25
CA ALA A 164 13.13 1.68 17.40
C ALA A 164 11.61 1.45 17.27
N PRO A 165 11.12 0.19 17.26
CA PRO A 165 9.70 -0.09 17.23
C PRO A 165 9.01 0.33 18.54
N ASN A 166 7.96 1.14 18.47
CA ASN A 166 7.09 1.46 19.60
C ASN A 166 5.73 0.78 19.44
N LEU A 167 5.43 -0.19 20.32
CA LEU A 167 4.19 -0.98 20.31
C LEU A 167 3.01 -0.33 21.07
N ASN A 168 3.22 0.80 21.74
CA ASN A 168 2.23 1.49 22.56
C ASN A 168 1.51 2.64 21.83
N GLY A 169 2.06 3.11 20.70
CA GLY A 169 1.47 4.21 19.93
C GLY A 169 1.68 5.61 20.51
N ASP A 170 2.60 5.76 21.46
CA ASP A 170 2.94 7.03 22.13
C ASP A 170 4.32 7.60 21.72
N GLY A 171 4.97 6.98 20.74
CA GLY A 171 6.27 7.40 20.19
C GLY A 171 6.17 8.37 19.03
N SER A 172 7.28 8.57 18.31
CA SER A 172 7.26 9.26 17.02
C SER A 172 6.42 8.47 16.01
N GLU A 173 6.01 9.13 14.93
CA GLU A 173 5.26 8.48 13.85
C GLU A 173 6.02 7.28 13.27
N GLU A 174 7.33 7.45 13.05
CA GLU A 174 8.21 6.41 12.51
C GLU A 174 8.36 5.24 13.48
N GLN A 175 8.51 5.52 14.79
CA GLN A 175 8.58 4.48 15.82
C GLN A 175 7.25 3.71 15.94
N ASN A 176 6.11 4.42 15.91
CA ASN A 176 4.79 3.81 15.97
C ASN A 176 4.50 2.99 14.71
N LEU A 177 4.95 3.42 13.53
CA LEU A 177 4.83 2.67 12.28
C LEU A 177 5.72 1.42 12.29
N ALA A 178 6.95 1.52 12.78
CA ALA A 178 7.84 0.37 12.98
C ALA A 178 7.25 -0.64 13.98
N GLY A 179 6.63 -0.14 15.06
CA GLY A 179 5.88 -0.95 16.01
C GLY A 179 4.66 -1.63 15.40
N LEU A 180 3.84 -0.90 14.64
CA LEU A 180 2.69 -1.45 13.92
C LEU A 180 3.11 -2.59 12.99
N ARG A 181 4.16 -2.39 12.19
CA ARG A 181 4.70 -3.41 11.26
C ARG A 181 5.25 -4.62 12.00
N THR A 182 5.87 -4.41 13.15
CA THR A 182 6.37 -5.49 14.03
C THR A 182 5.23 -6.32 14.59
N GLY A 183 4.23 -5.68 15.20
CA GLY A 183 3.04 -6.36 15.75
C GLY A 183 2.08 -6.89 14.69
N ALA A 184 2.22 -6.53 13.42
CA ALA A 184 1.40 -7.11 12.36
C ALA A 184 1.67 -8.61 12.17
N PHE A 185 2.87 -9.11 12.49
CA PHE A 185 3.22 -10.52 12.32
C PHE A 185 2.52 -11.44 13.33
N SER A 186 2.42 -11.05 14.60
CA SER A 186 1.74 -11.87 15.61
C SER A 186 0.21 -11.79 15.43
N ARG A 187 -0.32 -10.63 15.00
CA ARG A 187 -1.71 -10.51 14.51
C ARG A 187 -2.00 -11.40 13.30
N LEU A 188 -1.11 -11.42 12.31
CA LEU A 188 -1.23 -12.29 11.15
C LEU A 188 -1.23 -13.77 11.55
N THR A 189 -0.36 -14.15 12.50
CA THR A 189 -0.31 -15.50 13.07
C THR A 189 -1.68 -15.89 13.66
N ALA A 190 -2.27 -15.01 14.47
CA ALA A 190 -3.60 -15.23 15.05
C ALA A 190 -4.72 -15.25 13.98
N GLU A 191 -4.65 -14.41 12.95
CA GLU A 191 -5.64 -14.36 11.86
C GLU A 191 -5.65 -15.64 11.01
N LEU A 192 -4.50 -16.31 10.89
CA LEU A 192 -4.38 -17.62 10.27
C LEU A 192 -4.87 -18.77 11.18
N GLY A 193 -5.26 -18.49 12.42
CA GLY A 193 -5.74 -19.47 13.38
C GLY A 193 -4.62 -20.21 14.12
N HIS A 194 -3.40 -19.69 14.08
CA HIS A 194 -2.25 -20.23 14.79
C HIS A 194 -2.06 -19.57 16.16
N GLY A 195 -1.35 -20.26 17.05
CA GLY A 195 -1.01 -19.72 18.37
C GLY A 195 0.28 -18.88 18.34
N PRO A 196 0.57 -18.10 19.40
CA PRO A 196 1.79 -17.29 19.48
C PRO A 196 3.10 -18.07 19.28
N ALA A 197 3.12 -19.35 19.68
CA ALA A 197 4.29 -20.22 19.50
C ALA A 197 4.63 -20.50 18.02
N ASP A 198 3.67 -20.34 17.11
CA ASP A 198 3.85 -20.59 15.67
C ASP A 198 4.40 -19.37 14.92
N GLN A 199 4.48 -18.19 15.54
CA GLN A 199 4.92 -16.96 14.86
C GLN A 199 6.28 -17.13 14.19
N PHE A 200 7.24 -17.78 14.85
CA PHE A 200 8.58 -17.98 14.29
C PHE A 200 8.61 -19.03 13.17
N ASN A 201 7.70 -20.01 13.19
CA ASN A 201 7.48 -20.92 12.07
C ASN A 201 6.90 -20.17 10.87
N LEU A 202 6.01 -19.19 11.13
CA LEU A 202 5.46 -18.31 10.10
C LEU A 202 6.56 -17.46 9.45
N LEU A 203 7.46 -16.88 10.24
CA LEU A 203 8.60 -16.13 9.68
C LEU A 203 9.49 -17.01 8.81
N ALA A 204 9.82 -18.22 9.26
CA ALA A 204 10.62 -19.16 8.49
C ALA A 204 9.92 -19.57 7.18
N ALA A 205 8.62 -19.88 7.21
CA ALA A 205 7.87 -20.20 6.01
C ALA A 205 7.76 -19.02 5.04
N ILE A 206 7.57 -17.79 5.55
CA ILE A 206 7.59 -16.57 4.71
C ILE A 206 8.94 -16.43 4.02
N THR A 207 10.05 -16.65 4.75
CA THR A 207 11.40 -16.62 4.16
C THR A 207 11.56 -17.69 3.09
N GLU A 208 11.11 -18.92 3.32
CA GLU A 208 11.20 -20.02 2.35
C GLU A 208 10.41 -19.74 1.07
N ASP A 209 9.19 -19.19 1.20
CA ASP A 209 8.32 -18.79 0.09
C ASP A 209 9.01 -17.72 -0.77
N LEU A 210 9.41 -16.62 -0.13
CA LEU A 210 10.10 -15.51 -0.80
C LEU A 210 11.45 -15.91 -1.38
N ALA A 211 12.19 -16.84 -0.76
CA ALA A 211 13.46 -17.32 -1.29
C ALA A 211 13.28 -18.19 -2.54
N ALA A 212 12.12 -18.81 -2.73
CA ALA A 212 11.87 -19.69 -3.87
C ALA A 212 11.76 -18.92 -5.19
N ASP A 213 11.02 -17.81 -5.21
CA ASP A 213 10.76 -17.04 -6.43
C ASP A 213 10.51 -15.53 -6.22
N SER A 214 10.80 -15.00 -5.03
CA SER A 214 10.54 -13.60 -4.64
C SER A 214 9.06 -13.21 -4.64
N MET A 215 8.13 -14.19 -4.60
CA MET A 215 6.70 -13.98 -4.46
C MET A 215 6.21 -14.54 -3.13
N LEU A 216 5.20 -13.89 -2.55
CA LEU A 216 4.50 -14.38 -1.37
C LEU A 216 3.15 -14.96 -1.82
N ASP A 217 3.20 -16.17 -2.37
CA ASP A 217 2.04 -16.87 -2.95
C ASP A 217 1.79 -18.26 -2.34
N GLY A 218 2.58 -18.63 -1.33
CA GLY A 218 2.51 -19.90 -0.61
C GLY A 218 3.10 -21.09 -1.35
N VAL A 219 3.84 -20.87 -2.44
CA VAL A 219 4.59 -21.90 -3.18
C VAL A 219 6.06 -21.89 -2.76
N GLY A 220 6.48 -22.95 -2.06
CA GLY A 220 7.89 -23.17 -1.72
C GLY A 220 8.13 -23.25 -0.22
N ALA A 221 7.19 -22.74 0.58
CA ALA A 221 7.20 -22.91 2.03
C ALA A 221 7.07 -24.39 2.44
N THR A 222 8.01 -24.84 3.28
CA THR A 222 8.11 -26.20 3.84
C THR A 222 7.92 -26.23 5.35
N THR A 223 8.27 -25.16 6.06
CA THR A 223 8.12 -25.05 7.52
C THR A 223 6.65 -25.04 7.93
N MET A 224 5.80 -24.31 7.19
CA MET A 224 4.35 -24.37 7.33
C MET A 224 3.66 -23.97 6.03
N THR A 225 2.43 -24.43 5.83
CA THR A 225 1.63 -24.06 4.66
C THR A 225 1.17 -22.62 4.79
N LEU A 226 1.49 -21.81 3.78
CA LEU A 226 1.01 -20.43 3.67
C LEU A 226 -0.20 -20.35 2.74
N SER A 227 -1.13 -19.43 3.07
CA SER A 227 -2.20 -19.09 2.13
C SER A 227 -1.64 -18.13 1.08
N PRO A 228 -2.05 -18.26 -0.20
CA PRO A 228 -1.70 -17.31 -1.25
C PRO A 228 -2.24 -15.88 -1.02
N ASP A 229 -3.13 -15.70 -0.03
CA ASP A 229 -3.74 -14.44 0.37
C ASP A 229 -2.96 -13.71 1.50
N LEU A 230 -1.79 -14.22 1.89
CA LEU A 230 -1.06 -13.75 3.08
C LEU A 230 -0.77 -12.24 3.06
N GLY A 231 -0.37 -11.71 1.91
CA GLY A 231 -0.09 -10.27 1.77
C GLY A 231 -1.32 -9.38 1.99
N ASN A 232 -2.52 -9.80 1.54
CA ASN A 232 -3.75 -9.03 1.81
C ASN A 232 -4.14 -9.07 3.28
N ARG A 233 -3.95 -10.22 3.96
CA ARG A 233 -4.19 -10.35 5.40
C ARG A 233 -3.25 -9.49 6.22
N PHE A 234 -1.97 -9.46 5.83
CA PHE A 234 -1.00 -8.54 6.44
C PHE A 234 -1.44 -7.07 6.27
N ALA A 235 -1.88 -6.66 5.08
CA ALA A 235 -2.43 -5.33 4.88
C ALA A 235 -3.66 -5.05 5.78
N GLY A 236 -4.56 -6.04 5.91
CA GLY A 236 -5.70 -5.97 6.84
C GLY A 236 -5.28 -5.78 8.29
N CYS A 237 -4.24 -6.49 8.74
CA CYS A 237 -3.64 -6.32 10.07
C CYS A 237 -3.17 -4.86 10.28
N LEU A 238 -2.40 -4.30 9.35
CA LEU A 238 -1.93 -2.90 9.42
C LEU A 238 -3.09 -1.91 9.52
N ILE A 239 -4.09 -2.04 8.64
CA ILE A 239 -5.25 -1.14 8.60
C ILE A 239 -6.04 -1.21 9.92
N SER A 240 -6.26 -2.41 10.45
CA SER A 240 -7.08 -2.60 11.65
C SER A 240 -6.45 -2.00 12.91
N GLN A 241 -5.12 -1.93 12.97
CA GLN A 241 -4.39 -1.48 14.17
C GLN A 241 -3.81 -0.08 14.05
N GLY A 242 -3.70 0.50 12.85
CA GLY A 242 -3.06 1.82 12.64
C GLY A 242 -3.60 2.91 13.58
N SER A 243 -4.93 3.02 13.70
CA SER A 243 -5.55 4.03 14.58
C SER A 243 -5.24 3.82 16.07
N ALA A 244 -5.05 2.58 16.53
CA ALA A 244 -4.65 2.29 17.89
C ALA A 244 -3.20 2.72 18.18
N MET A 245 -2.37 2.81 17.14
CA MET A 245 -1.00 3.30 17.16
C MET A 245 -0.89 4.82 16.97
N GLY A 246 -2.01 5.54 16.95
CA GLY A 246 -2.04 6.98 16.68
C GLY A 246 -1.75 7.34 15.21
N LEU A 247 -1.81 6.36 14.30
CA LEU A 247 -1.51 6.54 12.88
C LEU A 247 -2.81 6.74 12.08
N THR A 248 -2.73 7.61 11.09
CA THR A 248 -3.78 7.82 10.08
C THR A 248 -3.43 7.06 8.80
N ALA A 249 -4.37 6.99 7.85
CA ALA A 249 -4.21 6.17 6.64
C ALA A 249 -3.00 6.57 5.78
N ASP A 250 -2.66 7.86 5.76
CA ASP A 250 -1.49 8.41 5.09
C ASP A 250 -0.17 7.98 5.74
N HIS A 251 -0.13 7.77 7.07
CA HIS A 251 1.08 7.29 7.74
C HIS A 251 1.40 5.81 7.47
N LEU A 252 0.45 5.01 6.96
CA LEU A 252 0.70 3.59 6.68
C LEU A 252 1.61 3.36 5.47
N GLY A 253 1.71 4.37 4.59
CA GLY A 253 2.45 4.28 3.34
C GLY A 253 1.84 3.29 2.33
N THR A 254 2.69 2.67 1.53
CA THR A 254 2.26 1.68 0.54
C THR A 254 1.88 0.37 1.22
N LEU A 255 0.70 -0.15 0.88
CA LEU A 255 0.27 -1.49 1.27
C LEU A 255 0.65 -2.50 0.19
N PRO A 256 0.89 -3.77 0.53
CA PRO A 256 1.23 -4.80 -0.46
C PRO A 256 0.05 -5.05 -1.40
N LEU A 257 0.37 -5.22 -2.69
CA LEU A 257 -0.59 -5.68 -3.70
C LEU A 257 -0.44 -7.19 -3.87
N ALA A 258 -1.00 -7.98 -2.94
CA ALA A 258 -1.11 -9.41 -3.17
C ALA A 258 -2.09 -9.68 -4.31
N THR A 259 -1.70 -10.50 -5.30
CA THR A 259 -2.50 -10.70 -6.51
C THR A 259 -3.58 -11.76 -6.35
N ILE A 260 -3.61 -12.48 -5.23
CA ILE A 260 -4.59 -13.52 -4.94
C ILE A 260 -5.27 -13.17 -3.62
N ALA A 261 -6.59 -13.28 -3.61
CA ALA A 261 -7.39 -13.23 -2.41
C ALA A 261 -8.31 -14.44 -2.31
N GLU A 262 -8.56 -14.93 -1.10
CA GLU A 262 -9.41 -16.08 -0.84
C GLU A 262 -10.61 -15.69 0.03
N THR A 263 -11.81 -15.95 -0.46
CA THR A 263 -13.04 -15.85 0.33
C THR A 263 -13.45 -17.24 0.84
N ALA A 264 -14.65 -17.39 1.41
CA ALA A 264 -15.13 -18.71 1.83
C ALA A 264 -15.21 -19.67 0.64
N THR A 265 -15.74 -19.20 -0.50
CA THR A 265 -16.01 -20.03 -1.68
C THR A 265 -15.05 -19.76 -2.85
N TYR A 266 -14.51 -18.54 -2.98
CA TYR A 266 -13.83 -18.13 -4.21
C TYR A 266 -12.36 -17.80 -3.99
N ARG A 267 -11.53 -18.18 -4.96
CA ARG A 267 -10.20 -17.61 -5.16
C ARG A 267 -10.33 -16.55 -6.24
N ILE A 268 -10.01 -15.32 -5.88
CA ILE A 268 -10.06 -14.16 -6.77
C ILE A 268 -8.63 -13.74 -7.06
N GLN A 269 -8.23 -13.81 -8.32
CA GLN A 269 -6.90 -13.38 -8.76
C GLN A 269 -7.00 -12.04 -9.49
N TYR A 270 -6.33 -11.02 -8.97
CA TYR A 270 -6.07 -9.75 -9.62
C TYR A 270 -4.92 -9.88 -10.62
N GLN A 271 -5.20 -9.62 -11.89
CA GLN A 271 -4.22 -9.63 -12.96
C GLN A 271 -4.04 -8.20 -13.47
N PRO A 272 -2.93 -7.52 -13.11
CA PRO A 272 -2.68 -6.15 -13.58
C PRO A 272 -2.65 -6.10 -15.12
N GLY A 273 -3.01 -4.95 -15.68
CA GLY A 273 -2.75 -4.66 -17.08
C GLY A 273 -1.25 -4.51 -17.38
N MET A 274 -0.91 -4.10 -18.61
CA MET A 274 0.49 -3.88 -19.00
C MET A 274 1.21 -2.82 -18.15
N MET A 275 0.44 -1.93 -17.52
CA MET A 275 0.94 -0.91 -16.59
C MET A 275 0.27 -1.11 -15.24
N GLY A 276 1.01 -0.83 -14.17
CA GLY A 276 0.44 -0.71 -12.82
C GLY A 276 -0.64 0.36 -12.73
N ALA A 277 -1.40 0.36 -11.63
CA ALA A 277 -2.47 1.33 -11.43
C ALA A 277 -1.93 2.76 -11.45
N MET A 278 -2.65 3.66 -12.11
CA MET A 278 -2.28 5.07 -12.23
C MET A 278 -3.50 5.97 -12.20
N GLN A 279 -3.29 7.23 -11.84
CA GLN A 279 -4.32 8.26 -11.92
C GLN A 279 -4.88 8.35 -13.34
N GLY A 280 -6.20 8.30 -13.46
CA GLY A 280 -6.91 8.11 -14.71
C GLY A 280 -7.30 6.66 -14.92
N LYS A 281 -7.36 6.20 -16.17
CA LYS A 281 -7.82 4.86 -16.52
C LYS A 281 -6.81 3.79 -16.09
N THR A 282 -7.29 2.82 -15.32
CA THR A 282 -6.58 1.56 -15.05
C THR A 282 -7.47 0.40 -15.49
N GLN A 283 -6.94 -0.47 -16.35
CA GLN A 283 -7.58 -1.72 -16.76
C GLN A 283 -6.83 -2.91 -16.19
N PHE A 284 -7.58 -3.88 -15.67
CA PHE A 284 -7.06 -5.13 -15.13
C PHE A 284 -8.07 -6.25 -15.33
N LYS A 285 -7.64 -7.49 -15.15
CA LYS A 285 -8.52 -8.65 -15.20
C LYS A 285 -8.66 -9.27 -13.81
N LEU A 286 -9.81 -9.89 -13.59
CA LEU A 286 -10.05 -10.76 -12.45
C LEU A 286 -10.30 -12.17 -12.96
N THR A 287 -9.60 -13.14 -12.39
CA THR A 287 -9.92 -14.56 -12.57
C THR A 287 -10.57 -15.06 -11.30
N ILE A 288 -11.77 -15.65 -11.41
CA ILE A 288 -12.52 -16.17 -10.27
C ILE A 288 -12.67 -17.67 -10.43
N THR A 289 -12.16 -18.42 -9.45
CA THR A 289 -12.31 -19.87 -9.37
C THR A 289 -12.97 -20.29 -8.07
N ASP A 290 -13.74 -21.37 -8.11
CA ASP A 290 -14.28 -22.02 -6.92
C ASP A 290 -13.13 -22.72 -6.17
N ARG A 291 -12.99 -22.45 -4.88
CA ARG A 291 -11.86 -22.95 -4.07
C ARG A 291 -11.89 -24.46 -3.87
N ALA A 292 -13.08 -25.05 -3.78
CA ALA A 292 -13.23 -26.48 -3.50
C ALA A 292 -12.92 -27.34 -4.73
N THR A 293 -13.27 -26.85 -5.92
CA THR A 293 -13.19 -27.61 -7.17
C THR A 293 -12.09 -27.12 -8.11
N GLY A 294 -11.60 -25.90 -7.92
CA GLY A 294 -10.66 -25.23 -8.82
C GLY A 294 -11.28 -24.78 -10.16
N THR A 295 -12.59 -24.94 -10.35
CA THR A 295 -13.24 -24.62 -11.63
C THR A 295 -13.49 -23.12 -11.79
N PRO A 296 -13.39 -22.56 -13.00
CA PRO A 296 -13.74 -21.16 -13.25
C PRO A 296 -15.21 -20.85 -12.96
N VAL A 297 -15.47 -19.70 -12.37
CA VAL A 297 -16.81 -19.22 -12.04
C VAL A 297 -17.28 -18.24 -13.11
N THR A 298 -18.18 -18.69 -13.98
CA THR A 298 -18.81 -17.87 -15.03
C THR A 298 -20.12 -17.24 -14.56
N GLY A 299 -20.52 -16.11 -15.18
CA GLY A 299 -21.76 -15.41 -14.85
C GLY A 299 -21.82 -14.85 -13.42
N ALA A 300 -20.68 -14.59 -12.79
CA ALA A 300 -20.62 -14.04 -11.44
C ALA A 300 -21.20 -12.61 -11.41
N THR A 301 -21.99 -12.31 -10.39
CA THR A 301 -22.41 -10.94 -10.11
C THR A 301 -21.26 -10.22 -9.41
N LEU A 302 -20.61 -9.29 -10.12
CA LEU A 302 -19.46 -8.55 -9.64
C LEU A 302 -19.78 -7.09 -9.32
N MET A 303 -19.18 -6.59 -8.25
CA MET A 303 -19.18 -5.17 -7.88
C MET A 303 -17.78 -4.76 -7.43
N LEU A 304 -17.29 -3.64 -7.95
CA LEU A 304 -16.06 -3.00 -7.51
C LEU A 304 -16.39 -1.76 -6.69
N MET A 305 -15.75 -1.63 -5.54
CA MET A 305 -15.86 -0.47 -4.66
C MET A 305 -14.46 0.06 -4.33
N PRO A 306 -13.78 0.73 -5.28
CA PRO A 306 -12.52 1.41 -5.02
C PRO A 306 -12.75 2.56 -4.05
N THR A 307 -12.00 2.55 -2.94
CA THR A 307 -12.05 3.57 -1.90
C THR A 307 -10.64 3.97 -1.54
N MET A 308 -10.32 5.25 -1.62
CA MET A 308 -9.11 5.80 -1.04
C MET A 308 -9.38 6.18 0.40
N ALA A 309 -8.61 5.62 1.33
CA ALA A 309 -8.57 6.06 2.72
C ALA A 309 -7.46 7.10 2.86
N MET A 310 -7.83 8.33 3.22
CA MET A 310 -6.90 9.43 3.53
C MET A 310 -6.91 9.70 5.04
N ALA A 311 -6.11 10.66 5.49
CA ALA A 311 -5.96 10.98 6.91
C ALA A 311 -7.29 11.19 7.68
N SER A 312 -8.23 11.91 7.05
CA SER A 312 -9.46 12.36 7.72
C SER A 312 -10.75 12.00 6.97
N MET A 313 -10.65 11.46 5.76
CA MET A 313 -11.81 11.18 4.92
C MET A 313 -11.52 10.05 3.95
N SER A 314 -12.58 9.51 3.38
CA SER A 314 -12.51 8.54 2.30
C SER A 314 -13.11 9.11 1.03
N HIS A 315 -12.61 8.64 -0.11
CA HIS A 315 -13.08 9.05 -1.41
C HIS A 315 -13.14 7.88 -2.38
N GLY A 316 -14.25 7.75 -3.09
CA GLY A 316 -14.43 6.75 -4.15
C GLY A 316 -13.86 7.23 -5.48
N THR A 317 -14.04 6.40 -6.50
CA THR A 317 -13.69 6.78 -7.87
C THR A 317 -14.64 6.09 -8.86
N PRO A 318 -14.84 6.62 -10.07
CA PRO A 318 -15.67 5.97 -11.06
C PRO A 318 -15.14 4.58 -11.44
N VAL A 319 -16.08 3.67 -11.66
CA VAL A 319 -15.84 2.31 -12.17
C VAL A 319 -16.68 2.14 -13.42
N ASP A 320 -16.11 1.53 -14.44
CA ASP A 320 -16.86 1.16 -15.64
C ASP A 320 -17.66 -0.14 -15.46
N THR A 321 -18.44 -0.50 -16.46
CA THR A 321 -19.09 -1.81 -16.53
C THR A 321 -18.05 -2.94 -16.57
N ILE A 322 -18.29 -3.98 -15.78
CA ILE A 322 -17.46 -5.19 -15.75
C ILE A 322 -17.92 -6.12 -16.89
N THR A 323 -16.98 -6.59 -17.70
CA THR A 323 -17.27 -7.46 -18.85
C THR A 323 -16.68 -8.84 -18.62
N GLU A 324 -17.49 -9.88 -18.66
CA GLU A 324 -17.00 -11.27 -18.64
C GLU A 324 -16.40 -11.63 -20.01
N LEU A 325 -15.18 -12.15 -19.99
CA LEU A 325 -14.43 -12.58 -21.18
C LEU A 325 -14.54 -14.09 -21.46
N GLY A 326 -15.19 -14.83 -20.56
CA GLY A 326 -15.25 -16.30 -20.55
C GLY A 326 -14.27 -16.92 -19.56
N ASP A 327 -14.43 -18.22 -19.28
CA ASP A 327 -13.56 -19.00 -18.40
C ASP A 327 -13.28 -18.36 -17.03
N GLY A 328 -14.30 -17.71 -16.45
CA GLY A 328 -14.23 -17.03 -15.16
C GLY A 328 -13.31 -15.81 -15.13
N VAL A 329 -12.97 -15.26 -16.30
CA VAL A 329 -12.17 -14.04 -16.47
C VAL A 329 -13.07 -12.84 -16.71
N TYR A 330 -12.84 -11.76 -15.98
CA TYR A 330 -13.61 -10.52 -16.05
C TYR A 330 -12.70 -9.33 -16.30
N GLN A 331 -12.97 -8.56 -17.35
CA GLN A 331 -12.33 -7.28 -17.62
C GLN A 331 -12.94 -6.20 -16.75
N CYS A 332 -12.09 -5.50 -16.00
CA CYS A 332 -12.46 -4.42 -15.10
C CYS A 332 -11.75 -3.13 -15.51
N THR A 333 -12.42 -2.00 -15.32
CA THR A 333 -11.85 -0.66 -15.53
C THR A 333 -12.21 0.24 -14.35
N VAL A 334 -11.20 0.89 -13.78
CA VAL A 334 -11.34 1.89 -12.71
C VAL A 334 -10.67 3.18 -13.16
N TYR A 335 -11.33 4.32 -12.95
CA TYR A 335 -10.80 5.64 -13.30
C TYR A 335 -10.38 6.38 -12.04
N TYR A 336 -9.14 6.18 -11.56
CA TYR A 336 -8.65 6.74 -10.30
C TYR A 336 -8.56 8.26 -10.35
N LEU A 337 -9.20 8.93 -9.39
CA LEU A 337 -9.22 10.40 -9.30
C LEU A 337 -7.92 10.98 -8.72
N MET A 338 -7.11 10.18 -8.02
CA MET A 338 -5.86 10.63 -7.40
C MET A 338 -4.91 9.45 -7.16
N ALA A 339 -3.62 9.76 -7.09
CA ALA A 339 -2.57 8.80 -6.74
C ALA A 339 -2.49 8.55 -5.23
N SER A 340 -1.91 7.43 -4.82
CA SER A 340 -1.61 7.10 -3.42
C SER A 340 -0.52 8.01 -2.84
N THR A 341 0.40 8.51 -3.68
CA THR A 341 1.51 9.36 -3.27
C THR A 341 1.50 10.66 -4.07
N MET A 342 1.59 11.79 -3.39
CA MET A 342 1.62 13.12 -3.99
C MET A 342 2.82 13.90 -3.44
N ASN A 343 3.68 14.41 -4.33
CA ASN A 343 4.91 15.14 -3.96
C ASN A 343 5.84 14.35 -3.01
N GLY A 344 5.93 13.02 -3.19
CA GLY A 344 6.76 12.15 -2.36
C GLY A 344 6.16 11.81 -0.98
N MET A 345 5.01 12.38 -0.63
CA MET A 345 4.28 12.06 0.61
C MET A 345 3.07 11.17 0.30
N SER A 346 2.81 10.21 1.18
CA SER A 346 1.60 9.38 1.10
C SER A 346 0.37 10.26 1.31
N ALA A 347 -0.60 10.15 0.39
CA ALA A 347 -1.92 10.75 0.55
C ALA A 347 -2.90 9.76 1.22
N GLY A 348 -2.46 8.52 1.47
CA GLY A 348 -3.30 7.41 1.89
C GLY A 348 -3.15 6.19 0.98
N TYR A 349 -4.02 5.21 1.16
CA TYR A 349 -4.01 3.98 0.37
C TYR A 349 -5.36 3.76 -0.32
N TRP A 350 -5.32 3.06 -1.46
CA TRP A 350 -6.51 2.58 -2.14
C TRP A 350 -6.86 1.17 -1.66
N SER A 351 -8.12 0.95 -1.32
CA SER A 351 -8.72 -0.37 -1.15
C SER A 351 -9.68 -0.62 -2.32
N LEU A 352 -9.34 -1.58 -3.16
CA LEU A 352 -10.21 -2.10 -4.21
C LEU A 352 -10.98 -3.30 -3.65
N LYS A 353 -12.15 -3.03 -3.07
CA LYS A 353 -13.05 -4.09 -2.61
C LYS A 353 -13.80 -4.68 -3.81
N ILE A 354 -13.71 -5.99 -3.96
CA ILE A 354 -14.35 -6.78 -5.02
C ILE A 354 -15.38 -7.68 -4.36
N THR A 355 -16.64 -7.56 -4.76
CA THR A 355 -17.70 -8.46 -4.28
C THR A 355 -18.13 -9.36 -5.42
N ALA A 356 -17.95 -10.67 -5.25
CA ALA A 356 -18.36 -11.72 -6.19
C ALA A 356 -19.44 -12.59 -5.54
N ASN A 357 -20.64 -12.59 -6.12
CA ASN A 357 -21.79 -13.37 -5.63
C ASN A 357 -22.08 -13.17 -4.12
N GLY A 358 -21.83 -11.97 -3.60
CA GLY A 358 -22.05 -11.60 -2.20
C GLY A 358 -20.85 -11.80 -1.27
N GLU A 359 -19.77 -12.44 -1.73
CA GLU A 359 -18.52 -12.58 -0.96
C GLU A 359 -17.52 -11.51 -1.39
N SER A 360 -16.78 -10.94 -0.44
CA SER A 360 -15.85 -9.85 -0.73
C SER A 360 -14.38 -10.21 -0.48
N ALA A 361 -13.52 -9.76 -1.39
CA ALA A 361 -12.08 -9.66 -1.22
C ALA A 361 -11.64 -8.20 -1.36
N THR A 362 -10.46 -7.85 -0.84
CA THR A 362 -9.93 -6.49 -0.97
C THR A 362 -8.48 -6.53 -1.41
N PHE A 363 -8.15 -5.73 -2.42
CA PHE A 363 -6.80 -5.53 -2.93
C PHE A 363 -6.34 -4.10 -2.65
N HIS A 364 -5.03 -3.86 -2.55
CA HIS A 364 -4.49 -2.53 -2.26
C HIS A 364 -3.56 -2.04 -3.38
N PRO A 365 -4.11 -1.66 -4.55
CA PRO A 365 -3.28 -1.21 -5.67
C PRO A 365 -2.57 0.10 -5.32
N ASN A 366 -1.26 0.15 -5.56
CA ASN A 366 -0.53 1.41 -5.50
C ASN A 366 -0.81 2.23 -6.77
N VAL A 367 -1.69 3.21 -6.66
CA VAL A 367 -2.03 4.12 -7.75
C VAL A 367 -0.96 5.19 -7.89
N MET A 368 -0.21 5.15 -8.98
CA MET A 368 0.84 6.14 -9.26
C MET A 368 0.27 7.42 -9.88
N MET A 369 1.00 8.53 -9.73
CA MET A 369 0.72 9.74 -10.49
C MET A 369 0.92 9.46 -11.98
N ALA A 370 0.00 9.92 -12.81
CA ALA A 370 0.18 9.84 -14.26
C ALA A 370 1.38 10.68 -14.69
N MET A 371 2.22 10.14 -15.58
CA MET A 371 3.33 10.85 -16.20
C MET A 371 3.05 11.03 -17.70
N GLY A 372 3.41 12.18 -18.25
CA GLY A 372 3.23 12.49 -19.67
C GLY A 372 1.86 13.10 -19.96
N ASP A 373 1.08 12.44 -20.82
CA ASP A 373 -0.21 12.92 -21.31
C ASP A 373 -1.21 13.21 -20.18
N THR A 374 -2.10 14.16 -20.43
CA THR A 374 -3.23 14.44 -19.53
C THR A 374 -4.17 13.23 -19.50
N THR A 375 -4.31 12.61 -18.33
CA THR A 375 -5.22 11.46 -18.15
C THR A 375 -6.62 11.87 -17.73
N ARG A 376 -6.79 13.08 -17.18
CA ARG A 376 -8.08 13.59 -16.70
C ARG A 376 -8.13 15.13 -16.69
N ALA A 377 -9.28 15.69 -17.08
CA ALA A 377 -9.67 17.07 -16.82
C ALA A 377 -10.92 17.14 -15.91
N THR A 378 -11.15 18.29 -15.29
CA THR A 378 -12.34 18.54 -14.46
C THR A 378 -13.06 19.80 -14.91
N LEU A 379 -14.35 19.67 -15.20
CA LEU A 379 -15.23 20.78 -15.57
C LEU A 379 -16.33 20.95 -14.51
N LYS A 380 -16.87 22.16 -14.41
CA LYS A 380 -17.81 22.58 -13.37
C LYS A 380 -18.81 23.58 -13.93
N ASP A 381 -19.83 23.88 -13.13
CA ASP A 381 -20.73 25.01 -13.30
C ASP A 381 -21.07 25.52 -11.90
N ALA A 382 -20.82 26.81 -11.66
CA ALA A 382 -20.99 27.42 -10.34
C ALA A 382 -22.42 27.33 -9.79
N ASN A 383 -23.42 27.08 -10.65
CA ASN A 383 -24.82 26.92 -10.25
C ASN A 383 -25.23 25.45 -10.09
N ASP A 384 -24.38 24.51 -10.49
CA ASP A 384 -24.64 23.09 -10.38
C ASP A 384 -24.06 22.56 -9.06
N MET A 385 -24.90 22.59 -8.04
CA MET A 385 -24.52 22.31 -6.66
C MET A 385 -25.02 20.94 -6.21
N ILE A 386 -24.22 20.30 -5.36
CA ILE A 386 -24.56 19.06 -4.65
C ILE A 386 -24.52 19.30 -3.15
N ALA A 387 -25.25 18.45 -2.41
CA ALA A 387 -25.23 18.50 -0.96
C ALA A 387 -23.80 18.34 -0.43
N GLY A 388 -23.45 19.20 0.54
CA GLY A 388 -22.19 19.07 1.27
C GLY A 388 -22.18 17.83 2.15
N MET A 389 -21.00 17.43 2.63
CA MET A 389 -20.92 16.49 3.74
C MET A 389 -21.61 17.08 4.97
N MET A 390 -22.07 16.25 5.91
CA MET A 390 -22.80 16.70 7.10
C MET A 390 -22.09 17.88 7.80
N GLY A 391 -22.76 19.03 7.89
CA GLY A 391 -22.22 20.26 8.49
C GLY A 391 -21.32 21.12 7.58
N GLN A 392 -21.09 20.70 6.33
CA GLN A 392 -20.39 21.47 5.29
C GLN A 392 -21.38 22.14 4.34
N PRO A 393 -21.03 23.31 3.76
CA PRO A 393 -21.85 23.94 2.75
C PRO A 393 -21.98 23.07 1.50
N ALA A 394 -23.01 23.35 0.70
CA ALA A 394 -23.16 22.79 -0.63
C ALA A 394 -21.88 22.98 -1.45
N GLN A 395 -21.60 22.02 -2.33
CA GLN A 395 -20.37 22.01 -3.13
C GLN A 395 -20.70 22.03 -4.61
N ILE A 396 -19.84 22.66 -5.40
CA ILE A 396 -19.96 22.63 -6.85
C ILE A 396 -19.72 21.19 -7.34
N ARG A 397 -20.63 20.69 -8.16
CA ARG A 397 -20.52 19.41 -8.84
C ARG A 397 -19.32 19.41 -9.78
N SER A 398 -18.49 18.39 -9.65
CA SER A 398 -17.37 18.16 -10.58
C SER A 398 -17.78 17.14 -11.64
N TYR A 399 -17.48 17.45 -12.89
CA TYR A 399 -17.55 16.55 -14.02
C TYR A 399 -16.13 16.14 -14.40
N TYR A 400 -15.83 14.86 -14.30
CA TYR A 400 -14.50 14.30 -14.57
C TYR A 400 -14.49 13.72 -15.97
N LEU A 401 -13.61 14.25 -16.81
CA LEU A 401 -13.39 13.77 -18.17
C LEU A 401 -12.08 12.99 -18.16
N PHE A 402 -12.14 11.68 -18.36
CA PHE A 402 -10.96 10.82 -18.41
C PHE A 402 -10.60 10.50 -19.85
N LYS A 403 -9.32 10.62 -20.20
CA LYS A 403 -8.79 10.09 -21.46
C LYS A 403 -8.94 8.57 -21.42
N ASP A 404 -9.85 8.04 -22.23
CA ASP A 404 -10.10 6.61 -22.27
C ASP A 404 -9.14 5.89 -23.22
N SER A 405 -8.95 6.47 -24.40
CA SER A 405 -7.88 6.09 -25.33
C SER A 405 -7.66 7.17 -26.40
N LEU A 406 -6.49 7.14 -27.01
CA LEU A 406 -6.17 7.82 -28.25
C LEU A 406 -5.45 6.81 -29.15
N SER A 407 -5.94 6.62 -30.36
CA SER A 407 -5.39 5.65 -31.32
C SER A 407 -5.52 6.16 -32.76
N GLY A 408 -4.94 5.45 -33.71
CA GLY A 408 -4.94 5.82 -35.13
C GLY A 408 -3.60 6.39 -35.58
N ASP A 409 -3.59 6.94 -36.80
CA ASP A 409 -2.38 7.43 -37.47
C ASP A 409 -2.50 8.93 -37.76
N THR A 410 -1.37 9.59 -38.02
CA THR A 410 -1.28 11.03 -38.35
C THR A 410 -2.42 11.50 -39.28
N GLY A 411 -3.18 12.48 -38.79
CA GLY A 411 -4.31 13.06 -39.52
C GLY A 411 -5.62 12.27 -39.48
N ASN A 412 -5.66 11.10 -38.84
CA ASN A 412 -6.84 10.27 -38.68
C ASN A 412 -6.79 9.49 -37.34
N HIS A 413 -7.04 10.20 -36.25
CA HIS A 413 -7.06 9.61 -34.92
C HIS A 413 -8.49 9.34 -34.42
N THR A 414 -8.60 8.38 -33.51
CA THR A 414 -9.78 8.15 -32.70
C THR A 414 -9.48 8.56 -31.26
N PHE A 415 -10.24 9.50 -30.74
CA PHE A 415 -10.14 9.96 -29.36
C PHE A 415 -11.38 9.55 -28.57
N GLN A 416 -11.17 8.92 -27.43
CA GLN A 416 -12.24 8.37 -26.58
C GLN A 416 -12.14 8.95 -25.17
N LEU A 417 -13.28 9.28 -24.60
CA LEU A 417 -13.43 9.78 -23.24
C LEU A 417 -14.40 8.91 -22.45
N PHE A 418 -14.12 8.77 -21.16
CA PHE A 418 -15.10 8.37 -20.17
C PHE A 418 -15.42 9.56 -19.28
N ILE A 419 -16.70 9.88 -19.12
CA ILE A 419 -17.17 11.03 -18.34
C ILE A 419 -18.00 10.53 -17.16
N ALA A 420 -17.66 11.00 -15.97
CA ALA A 420 -18.39 10.74 -14.74
C ALA A 420 -18.64 12.04 -13.97
N THR A 421 -19.63 12.04 -13.09
CA THR A 421 -19.98 13.21 -12.27
C THR A 421 -19.95 12.86 -10.78
N ARG A 422 -19.64 13.83 -9.93
CA ARG A 422 -19.64 13.66 -8.47
C ARG A 422 -21.04 13.88 -7.90
N GLU A 423 -21.65 12.84 -7.33
CA GLU A 423 -22.88 12.95 -6.51
C GLU A 423 -22.53 13.03 -5.01
N SER A 424 -21.44 12.38 -4.59
CA SER A 424 -20.91 12.47 -3.24
C SER A 424 -19.42 12.11 -3.23
N MET A 425 -18.76 12.14 -2.07
CA MET A 425 -17.38 11.66 -1.95
C MET A 425 -17.20 10.19 -2.35
N MET A 426 -18.27 9.37 -2.28
CA MET A 426 -18.20 7.94 -2.57
C MET A 426 -18.97 7.55 -3.84
N ASN A 427 -19.71 8.46 -4.45
CA ASN A 427 -20.57 8.17 -5.59
C ASN A 427 -20.17 9.03 -6.80
N HIS A 428 -19.70 8.34 -7.84
CA HIS A 428 -19.19 8.94 -9.06
C HIS A 428 -19.78 8.25 -10.31
N PRO A 429 -21.11 8.34 -10.51
CA PRO A 429 -21.73 7.62 -11.60
C PRO A 429 -21.28 8.16 -12.97
N ALA A 430 -21.20 7.26 -13.95
CA ALA A 430 -20.98 7.63 -15.35
C ALA A 430 -22.07 8.60 -15.82
N LEU A 431 -21.69 9.63 -16.57
CA LEU A 431 -22.61 10.65 -17.06
C LEU A 431 -23.37 10.13 -18.28
N ALA A 432 -24.69 9.95 -18.15
CA ALA A 432 -25.53 9.47 -19.25
C ALA A 432 -26.85 10.25 -19.35
N VAL A 433 -27.40 10.34 -20.56
CA VAL A 433 -28.77 10.84 -20.77
C VAL A 433 -29.78 9.92 -20.07
N GLY A 434 -30.77 10.49 -19.41
CA GLY A 434 -31.76 9.79 -18.61
C GLY A 434 -31.31 9.47 -17.18
N GLN A 435 -30.07 9.81 -16.82
CA GLN A 435 -29.55 9.61 -15.47
C GLN A 435 -30.21 10.59 -14.49
N ALA A 436 -30.61 10.07 -13.33
CA ALA A 436 -31.04 10.88 -12.20
C ALA A 436 -29.83 11.36 -11.39
N LEU A 437 -29.73 12.68 -11.19
CA LEU A 437 -28.76 13.35 -10.34
C LEU A 437 -29.50 14.11 -9.23
N THR A 438 -28.80 14.57 -8.19
CA THR A 438 -29.38 15.31 -7.06
C THR A 438 -28.81 16.71 -6.88
N ASP A 439 -29.64 17.68 -6.49
CA ASP A 439 -29.19 19.05 -6.19
C ASP A 439 -28.68 19.20 -4.74
N GLU A 440 -28.38 20.43 -4.31
CA GLU A 440 -27.93 20.73 -2.96
C GLU A 440 -28.95 20.41 -1.85
N ASN A 441 -30.22 20.31 -2.22
CA ASN A 441 -31.33 19.97 -1.33
C ASN A 441 -31.67 18.46 -1.38
N GLY A 442 -30.94 17.69 -2.18
CA GLY A 442 -31.21 16.27 -2.43
C GLY A 442 -32.41 16.02 -3.34
N GLN A 443 -32.91 17.06 -4.02
CA GLN A 443 -33.98 16.91 -5.00
C GLN A 443 -33.41 16.32 -6.28
N SER A 444 -34.08 15.30 -6.82
CA SER A 444 -33.63 14.65 -8.04
C SER A 444 -34.05 15.42 -9.30
N TRP A 445 -33.15 15.47 -10.27
CA TRP A 445 -33.40 15.94 -11.63
C TRP A 445 -32.78 14.97 -12.65
N THR A 446 -33.22 15.05 -13.90
CA THR A 446 -32.77 14.14 -14.97
C THR A 446 -31.86 14.84 -15.95
N VAL A 447 -30.79 14.16 -16.37
CA VAL A 447 -29.95 14.60 -17.47
C VAL A 447 -30.71 14.39 -18.78
N ASP A 448 -31.22 15.46 -19.38
CA ASP A 448 -32.03 15.41 -20.60
C ASP A 448 -31.16 15.41 -21.86
N THR A 449 -30.08 16.21 -21.86
CA THR A 449 -29.14 16.30 -22.98
C THR A 449 -27.70 16.37 -22.49
N VAL A 450 -26.82 15.68 -23.19
CA VAL A 450 -25.37 15.80 -23.06
C VAL A 450 -24.78 16.00 -24.45
N THR A 451 -23.89 16.97 -24.59
CA THR A 451 -23.14 17.20 -25.82
C THR A 451 -21.67 17.34 -25.47
N VAL A 452 -20.83 16.57 -26.16
CA VAL A 452 -19.38 16.60 -26.01
C VAL A 452 -18.78 16.94 -27.36
N GLU A 453 -17.93 17.96 -27.40
CA GLU A 453 -17.27 18.41 -28.63
C GLU A 453 -15.77 18.53 -28.39
N VAL A 454 -14.98 18.28 -29.43
CA VAL A 454 -13.52 18.41 -29.37
C VAL A 454 -12.97 19.33 -30.44
N SER A 455 -11.82 19.93 -30.15
CA SER A 455 -11.07 20.79 -31.07
C SER A 455 -9.57 20.49 -30.99
N THR A 456 -8.91 20.44 -32.14
CA THR A 456 -7.43 20.31 -32.27
C THR A 456 -6.77 21.59 -32.79
N ASP A 457 -7.55 22.65 -33.02
CA ASP A 457 -7.12 23.90 -33.64
C ASP A 457 -7.35 25.11 -32.71
N SER A 458 -7.17 24.90 -31.40
CA SER A 458 -7.33 25.93 -30.36
C SER A 458 -8.75 26.52 -30.29
N GLY A 459 -9.78 25.71 -30.54
CA GLY A 459 -11.18 26.07 -30.38
C GLY A 459 -11.82 26.77 -31.58
N VAL A 460 -11.15 26.78 -32.75
CA VAL A 460 -11.67 27.39 -33.97
C VAL A 460 -12.75 26.51 -34.60
N THR A 461 -12.51 25.20 -34.67
CA THR A 461 -13.49 24.21 -35.12
C THR A 461 -13.78 23.19 -34.03
N TRP A 462 -15.06 22.79 -33.95
CA TRP A 462 -15.56 21.84 -32.95
C TRP A 462 -16.20 20.66 -33.66
N THR A 463 -15.78 19.45 -33.28
CA THR A 463 -16.32 18.19 -33.79
C THR A 463 -17.06 17.49 -32.65
N ALA A 464 -18.35 17.21 -32.85
CA ALA A 464 -19.16 16.47 -31.89
C ALA A 464 -18.66 15.02 -31.74
N MET A 465 -18.56 14.56 -30.50
CA MET A 465 -18.34 13.16 -30.16
C MET A 465 -19.67 12.39 -30.20
N VAL A 466 -19.59 11.11 -30.54
CA VAL A 466 -20.69 10.16 -30.51
C VAL A 466 -20.82 9.55 -29.13
N ASP A 467 -22.03 9.54 -28.58
CA ASP A 467 -22.37 8.86 -27.33
C ASP A 467 -22.30 7.34 -27.51
N GLY A 468 -21.37 6.70 -26.80
CA GLY A 468 -21.18 5.26 -26.72
C GLY A 468 -22.02 4.60 -25.61
N SER A 469 -22.87 5.37 -24.92
CA SER A 469 -23.59 5.01 -23.70
C SER A 469 -22.69 4.83 -22.47
N ASN A 470 -23.30 4.85 -21.28
CA ASN A 470 -22.63 4.64 -20.00
C ASN A 470 -21.41 5.57 -19.78
N GLY A 471 -21.51 6.84 -20.18
CA GLY A 471 -20.44 7.82 -20.02
C GLY A 471 -19.31 7.74 -21.02
N HIS A 472 -19.35 6.82 -21.99
CA HIS A 472 -18.34 6.73 -23.04
C HIS A 472 -18.66 7.62 -24.23
N TRP A 473 -17.67 8.35 -24.73
CA TRP A 473 -17.79 9.26 -25.87
C TRP A 473 -16.62 9.03 -26.82
N SER A 474 -16.88 9.06 -28.13
CA SER A 474 -15.82 8.86 -29.13
C SER A 474 -15.92 9.81 -30.31
N VAL A 475 -14.79 10.21 -30.85
CA VAL A 475 -14.70 10.84 -32.18
C VAL A 475 -13.66 10.10 -33.00
N THR A 476 -13.98 9.86 -34.27
CA THR A 476 -13.09 9.23 -35.25
C THR A 476 -12.75 10.23 -36.35
N GLY A 477 -11.64 10.06 -37.05
CA GLY A 477 -11.27 10.99 -38.12
C GLY A 477 -10.74 12.33 -37.62
N LEU A 478 -10.26 12.38 -36.37
CA LEU A 478 -9.72 13.59 -35.79
C LEU A 478 -8.40 13.94 -36.49
N SER A 479 -8.35 15.12 -37.10
CA SER A 479 -7.19 15.63 -37.83
C SER A 479 -6.44 16.70 -37.02
N GLY A 480 -5.27 17.12 -37.50
CA GLY A 480 -4.43 18.12 -36.78
C GLY A 480 -3.54 17.53 -35.68
N LEU A 481 -3.44 16.21 -35.62
CA LEU A 481 -2.56 15.47 -34.71
C LEU A 481 -1.51 14.70 -35.52
N THR A 482 -0.27 14.69 -35.04
CA THR A 482 0.86 13.95 -35.61
C THR A 482 1.32 12.88 -34.63
N THR A 483 1.47 11.64 -35.09
CA THR A 483 1.96 10.53 -34.26
C THR A 483 3.34 10.84 -33.68
N GLY A 484 3.49 10.64 -32.37
CA GLY A 484 4.74 10.88 -31.63
C GLY A 484 5.03 12.35 -31.30
N GLU A 485 4.18 13.29 -31.70
CA GLU A 485 4.33 14.72 -31.36
C GLU A 485 3.30 15.14 -30.31
N SER A 486 3.75 15.94 -29.34
CA SER A 486 2.84 16.47 -28.33
C SER A 486 1.88 17.49 -28.96
N ALA A 487 0.60 17.35 -28.67
CA ALA A 487 -0.47 18.22 -29.13
C ALA A 487 -1.50 18.48 -28.01
N THR A 488 -2.43 19.39 -28.25
CA THR A 488 -3.53 19.70 -27.33
C THR A 488 -4.87 19.42 -27.98
N ILE A 489 -5.72 18.67 -27.27
CA ILE A 489 -7.14 18.50 -27.60
C ILE A 489 -7.95 19.29 -26.58
N LEU A 490 -8.74 20.25 -27.04
CA LEU A 490 -9.73 20.94 -26.21
C LEU A 490 -11.05 20.17 -26.24
N VAL A 491 -11.74 20.10 -25.10
CA VAL A 491 -13.02 19.39 -24.96
C VAL A 491 -14.04 20.29 -24.28
N ARG A 492 -15.19 20.48 -24.93
CA ARG A 492 -16.37 21.16 -24.39
C ARG A 492 -17.39 20.13 -23.94
N LEU A 493 -17.98 20.36 -22.77
CA LEU A 493 -19.08 19.57 -22.22
C LEU A 493 -20.27 20.49 -21.97
N THR A 494 -21.42 20.15 -22.55
CA THR A 494 -22.68 20.86 -22.34
C THR A 494 -23.73 19.89 -21.81
N ILE A 495 -24.39 20.23 -20.71
CA ILE A 495 -25.42 19.41 -20.08
C ILE A 495 -26.68 20.25 -19.92
N ASN A 496 -27.82 19.76 -20.41
CA ASN A 496 -29.09 20.46 -20.38
C ASN A 496 -29.00 21.90 -20.93
N GLY A 497 -28.16 22.11 -21.95
CA GLY A 497 -27.92 23.42 -22.57
C GLY A 497 -26.94 24.34 -21.82
N VAL A 498 -26.35 23.90 -20.71
CA VAL A 498 -25.37 24.66 -19.93
C VAL A 498 -23.97 24.11 -20.15
N GLU A 499 -23.07 24.96 -20.64
CA GLU A 499 -21.65 24.63 -20.82
C GLU A 499 -20.94 24.55 -19.47
N LYS A 500 -20.15 23.49 -19.28
CA LYS A 500 -19.33 23.25 -18.10
C LYS A 500 -17.90 23.68 -18.41
N THR A 501 -17.28 24.44 -17.51
CA THR A 501 -15.98 25.10 -17.73
C THR A 501 -14.99 24.76 -16.61
N GLY A 502 -13.70 25.00 -16.84
CA GLY A 502 -12.64 24.66 -15.86
C GLY A 502 -12.77 25.42 -14.53
N ASN A 503 -13.27 26.67 -14.58
CA ASN A 503 -13.50 27.51 -13.41
C ASN A 503 -14.97 27.50 -12.93
N GLY A 504 -15.89 26.93 -13.71
CA GLY A 504 -17.32 26.92 -13.42
C GLY A 504 -18.05 28.22 -13.76
N GLU A 505 -17.37 29.19 -14.38
CA GLU A 505 -17.97 30.46 -14.79
C GLU A 505 -18.44 30.41 -16.26
N ALA A 506 -19.45 31.22 -16.58
CA ALA A 506 -19.92 31.36 -17.95
C ALA A 506 -18.81 31.95 -18.85
N GLY A 507 -18.52 31.27 -19.96
CA GLY A 507 -17.43 31.65 -20.86
C GLY A 507 -16.03 31.32 -20.34
N GLY A 508 -15.93 30.50 -19.29
CA GLY A 508 -14.66 29.92 -18.85
C GLY A 508 -14.07 28.92 -19.85
N ASP A 509 -12.85 28.47 -19.57
CA ASP A 509 -12.10 27.62 -20.50
C ASP A 509 -12.66 26.19 -20.61
N PRO A 510 -12.61 25.58 -21.81
CA PRO A 510 -12.88 24.15 -21.99
C PRO A 510 -11.81 23.29 -21.31
N ALA A 511 -12.05 21.99 -21.23
CA ALA A 511 -11.03 21.06 -20.77
C ALA A 511 -9.89 20.99 -21.79
N SER A 512 -8.65 20.87 -21.33
CA SER A 512 -7.47 20.75 -22.17
C SER A 512 -6.75 19.44 -21.87
N PHE A 513 -6.47 18.66 -22.91
CA PHE A 513 -5.71 17.42 -22.84
C PHE A 513 -4.42 17.56 -23.65
N THR A 514 -3.28 17.57 -22.96
CA THR A 514 -2.00 17.34 -23.63
C THR A 514 -1.90 15.86 -23.99
N VAL A 515 -1.69 15.56 -25.26
CA VAL A 515 -1.61 14.19 -25.78
C VAL A 515 -0.40 14.00 -26.67
N THR A 516 0.08 12.77 -26.76
CA THR A 516 1.13 12.33 -27.69
C THR A 516 0.57 11.12 -28.46
N PRO A 517 -0.02 11.33 -29.65
CA PRO A 517 -0.74 10.31 -30.41
C PRO A 517 0.10 9.13 -30.91
#